data_AF-A0A956BTP5-F1
#
_entry.id   AF-A0A956BTP5-F1
#
_cell.length_a   1.000
_cell.length_b   1.000
_cell.length_c   1.000
_cell.angle_alpha   90.00
_cell.angle_beta   90.00
_cell.angle_gamma   90.00
#
_symmetry.space_group_name_H-M   'P 1'
#
loop_
_entity.id
_entity.type
_entity.pdbx_description
1 polymer ?
#
loop_
_entity_poly.entity_id
_entity_poly.type
_entity_poly.pdbx_seq_one_letter_code
_entity_poly.pdbx_strand_id
1 'polypeptide(L)'
;MTPRPHPLWHRMGGLALLVSLLVGASLALRIARGMPASAIGLATLVGSLIGGWVLADLLSGLFHYWADERADECMPFLGRNVIVPFREHHADPRAITRHDLSETNGDNALGALLVLGPLLAWVPAAPTPSQLALSALGLGLGLGVLVTNQVHQWAHARHAPRAVRWLQRRGLLLSPAHHARHHRAHDRAYCITAGWCNVLLDRVLPRAPRATDTPQAHDTARAPNHHAHRRAITTPHGAPLEQTRRAP
;
A
#
# COMPACT_ATOMS: atom_id res chain seq x y z
N MET A 1 -19.00 -3.27 -7.98
CA MET A 1 -18.94 -3.03 -6.52
C MET A 1 -17.48 -3.13 -6.12
N THR A 2 -16.96 -2.13 -5.41
CA THR A 2 -15.57 -2.15 -4.88
C THR A 2 -15.45 -3.31 -3.89
N PRO A 3 -14.53 -4.27 -4.07
CA PRO A 3 -14.39 -5.41 -3.17
C PRO A 3 -14.00 -4.93 -1.76
N ARG A 4 -14.93 -5.03 -0.81
CA ARG A 4 -14.65 -4.68 0.58
C ARG A 4 -13.89 -5.81 1.29
N PRO A 5 -13.03 -5.47 2.27
CA PRO A 5 -12.44 -6.45 3.17
C PRO A 5 -13.51 -7.30 3.85
N HIS A 6 -13.13 -8.49 4.29
CA HIS A 6 -14.03 -9.34 5.05
C HIS A 6 -14.50 -8.63 6.34
N PRO A 7 -15.77 -8.73 6.78
CA PRO A 7 -16.25 -8.00 7.96
C PRO A 7 -15.46 -8.28 9.24
N LEU A 8 -14.95 -9.51 9.42
CA LEU A 8 -14.06 -9.83 10.53
C LEU A 8 -12.71 -9.09 10.43
N TRP A 9 -12.15 -8.96 9.23
CA TRP A 9 -10.92 -8.20 8.99
C TRP A 9 -11.08 -6.74 9.38
N HIS A 10 -12.20 -6.14 8.97
CA HIS A 10 -12.55 -4.78 9.34
C HIS A 10 -12.65 -4.58 10.86
N ARG A 11 -13.29 -5.51 11.59
CA ARG A 11 -13.37 -5.43 13.07
C ARG A 11 -12.01 -5.62 13.73
N MET A 12 -11.19 -6.55 13.22
CA MET A 12 -9.82 -6.78 13.69
C MET A 12 -8.96 -5.54 13.50
N GLY A 13 -9.06 -4.87 12.35
CA GLY A 13 -8.38 -3.60 12.08
C GLY A 13 -8.76 -2.50 13.07
N GLY A 14 -10.05 -2.36 13.38
CA GLY A 14 -10.53 -1.38 14.36
C GLY A 14 -10.01 -1.66 15.78
N LEU A 15 -10.02 -2.92 16.20
CA LEU A 15 -9.44 -3.32 17.48
C LEU A 15 -7.92 -3.10 17.49
N ALA A 16 -7.22 -3.46 16.42
CA ALA A 16 -5.79 -3.26 16.28
C ALA A 16 -5.41 -1.78 16.36
N LEU A 17 -6.21 -0.89 15.78
CA LEU A 17 -6.03 0.56 15.87
C LEU A 17 -6.10 1.03 17.31
N LEU A 18 -7.15 0.64 18.06
CA LEU A 18 -7.28 0.97 19.47
C LEU A 18 -6.09 0.44 20.30
N VAL A 19 -5.73 -0.83 20.12
CA VAL A 19 -4.60 -1.44 20.86
C VAL A 19 -3.28 -0.75 20.50
N SER A 20 -3.04 -0.42 19.23
CA SER A 20 -1.83 0.31 18.78
C SER A 20 -1.71 1.66 19.46
N LEU A 21 -2.82 2.40 19.56
CA LEU A 21 -2.84 3.70 20.24
C LEU A 21 -2.55 3.55 21.73
N LEU A 22 -3.12 2.55 22.40
CA LEU A 22 -2.88 2.30 23.83
C LEU A 22 -1.44 1.87 24.11
N VAL A 23 -0.89 0.97 23.28
CA VAL A 23 0.50 0.51 23.38
C VAL A 23 1.46 1.65 23.09
N GLY A 24 1.21 2.43 22.02
CA GLY A 24 2.01 3.60 21.66
C GLY A 24 1.99 4.67 22.75
N ALA A 25 0.81 4.97 23.32
CA ALA A 25 0.68 5.90 24.45
C ALA A 25 1.44 5.40 25.69
N SER A 26 1.33 4.10 26.00
CA SER A 26 2.06 3.49 27.12
C SER A 26 3.57 3.59 26.96
N LEU A 27 4.08 3.34 25.74
CA LEU A 27 5.49 3.48 25.41
C LEU A 27 5.94 4.95 25.47
N ALA A 28 5.14 5.88 24.94
CA ALA A 28 5.40 7.31 25.03
C ALA A 28 5.49 7.80 26.49
N LEU A 29 4.62 7.30 27.37
CA LEU A 29 4.67 7.61 28.80
C LEU A 29 5.93 7.05 29.47
N ARG A 30 6.38 5.84 29.11
CA ARG A 30 7.67 5.30 29.61
C ARG A 30 8.85 6.14 29.13
N ILE A 31 8.81 6.57 27.87
CA ILE A 31 9.82 7.45 27.30
C ILE A 31 9.87 8.80 28.02
N ALA A 32 8.70 9.41 28.26
CA ALA A 32 8.60 10.69 28.95
C ALA A 32 9.12 10.62 30.39
N ARG A 33 8.86 9.51 31.11
CA ARG A 33 9.37 9.30 32.47
C ARG A 33 10.89 9.06 32.51
N GLY A 34 11.45 8.43 31.48
CA GLY A 34 12.88 8.20 31.33
C GLY A 34 13.64 9.33 30.66
N MET A 35 13.00 10.48 30.39
CA MET A 35 13.57 11.55 29.58
C MET A 35 14.91 12.04 30.14
N PRO A 36 15.98 12.10 29.32
CA PRO A 36 17.28 12.51 29.79
C PRO A 36 17.30 14.02 30.06
N ALA A 37 17.96 14.42 31.15
CA ALA A 37 18.14 15.84 31.49
C ALA A 37 19.23 16.53 30.64
N SER A 38 20.12 15.76 30.00
CA SER A 38 21.21 16.30 29.19
C SER A 38 20.76 16.66 27.79
N ALA A 39 21.31 17.75 27.24
CA ALA A 39 21.07 18.17 25.85
C ALA A 39 21.41 17.06 24.84
N ILE A 40 22.51 16.34 25.07
CA ILE A 40 22.91 15.19 24.22
C ILE A 40 21.85 14.10 24.28
N GLY A 41 21.34 13.77 25.47
CA GLY A 41 20.30 12.76 25.61
C GLY A 41 19.01 13.18 24.89
N LEU A 42 18.60 14.44 25.01
CA LEU A 42 17.41 14.95 24.33
C LEU A 42 17.58 14.94 22.81
N ALA A 43 18.75 15.33 22.31
CA ALA A 43 19.08 15.28 20.89
C ALA A 43 19.04 13.84 20.37
N THR A 44 19.60 12.87 21.12
CA THR A 44 19.51 11.45 20.78
C THR A 44 18.05 10.98 20.73
N LEU A 45 17.22 11.36 21.70
CA LEU A 45 15.82 10.97 21.75
C LEU A 45 15.02 11.48 20.53
N VAL A 46 15.17 12.77 20.23
CA VAL A 46 14.53 13.40 19.06
C VAL A 46 15.06 12.79 17.76
N GLY A 47 16.38 12.59 17.66
CA GLY A 47 17.01 11.94 16.52
C GLY A 47 16.49 10.52 16.30
N SER A 48 16.29 9.75 17.38
CA SER A 48 15.70 8.41 17.30
C SER A 48 14.24 8.45 16.82
N LEU A 49 13.40 9.36 17.34
CA LEU A 49 12.01 9.50 16.85
C LEU A 49 11.97 9.81 15.34
N ILE A 50 12.81 10.75 14.89
CA ILE A 50 12.92 11.10 13.46
C ILE A 50 13.45 9.91 12.66
N GLY A 51 14.47 9.21 13.15
CA GLY A 51 15.00 8.00 12.52
C GLY A 51 13.94 6.92 12.35
N GLY A 52 13.05 6.75 13.33
CA GLY A 52 11.90 5.85 13.25
C GLY A 52 10.93 6.28 12.15
N TRP A 53 10.64 7.58 12.05
CA TRP A 53 9.79 8.14 11.00
C TRP A 53 10.36 7.93 9.59
N VAL A 54 11.67 8.15 9.42
CA VAL A 54 12.40 7.88 8.16
C VAL A 54 12.30 6.38 7.81
N LEU A 55 12.46 5.49 8.80
CA LEU A 55 12.36 4.06 8.60
C LEU A 55 10.93 3.64 8.21
N ALA A 56 9.90 4.25 8.81
CA ALA A 56 8.52 4.04 8.39
C ALA A 56 8.29 4.46 6.93
N ASP A 57 8.87 5.59 6.51
CA ASP A 57 8.81 6.04 5.11
C ASP A 57 9.50 5.05 4.15
N LEU A 58 10.70 4.59 4.51
CA LEU A 58 11.43 3.57 3.74
C LEU A 58 10.61 2.28 3.59
N LEU A 59 10.10 1.75 4.71
CA LEU A 59 9.31 0.51 4.72
C LEU A 59 7.99 0.66 3.96
N SER A 60 7.35 1.84 4.03
CA SER A 60 6.15 2.11 3.23
C SER A 60 6.43 1.98 1.73
N GLY A 61 7.58 2.47 1.26
CA GLY A 61 7.97 2.37 -0.15
C GLY A 61 8.33 0.95 -0.57
N LEU A 62 9.02 0.20 0.30
CA LEU A 62 9.33 -1.21 0.03
C LEU A 62 8.06 -2.07 -0.03
N PHE A 63 7.14 -1.86 0.91
CA PHE A 63 5.85 -2.55 0.93
C PHE A 63 5.03 -2.20 -0.31
N HIS A 64 4.94 -0.91 -0.66
CA HIS A 64 4.23 -0.46 -1.85
C HIS A 64 4.80 -1.07 -3.13
N TYR A 65 6.12 -1.02 -3.33
CA TYR A 65 6.76 -1.68 -4.46
C TYR A 65 6.44 -3.18 -4.52
N TRP A 66 6.53 -3.88 -3.38
CA TRP A 66 6.21 -5.30 -3.33
C TRP A 66 4.73 -5.57 -3.65
N ALA A 67 3.81 -4.78 -3.10
CA ALA A 67 2.38 -4.90 -3.32
C ALA A 67 2.00 -4.66 -4.80
N ASP A 68 2.67 -3.73 -5.47
CA ASP A 68 2.46 -3.49 -6.90
C ASP A 68 3.05 -4.59 -7.76
N GLU A 69 4.33 -4.90 -7.58
CA GLU A 69 5.11 -5.63 -8.57
C GLU A 69 5.17 -7.14 -8.33
N ARG A 70 4.96 -7.58 -7.08
CA ARG A 70 5.27 -8.96 -6.66
C ARG A 70 4.14 -9.66 -5.94
N ALA A 71 3.23 -8.94 -5.30
CA ALA A 71 2.17 -9.55 -4.52
C ALA A 71 1.14 -10.24 -5.42
N ASP A 72 0.60 -11.35 -4.93
CA ASP A 72 -0.46 -12.10 -5.59
C ASP A 72 -1.78 -11.86 -4.85
N GLU A 73 -2.82 -11.54 -5.61
CA GLU A 73 -4.18 -11.33 -5.10
C GLU A 73 -4.82 -12.63 -4.58
N CYS A 74 -4.23 -13.79 -4.92
CA CYS A 74 -4.62 -15.10 -4.42
C CYS A 74 -4.01 -15.45 -3.06
N MET A 75 -3.13 -14.61 -2.50
CA MET A 75 -2.52 -14.88 -1.19
C MET A 75 -3.59 -15.09 -0.11
N PRO A 76 -3.47 -16.15 0.72
CA PRO A 76 -4.37 -16.37 1.84
C PRO A 76 -4.38 -15.14 2.76
N PHE A 77 -5.58 -14.67 3.12
CA PHE A 77 -5.83 -13.49 3.96
C PHE A 77 -5.41 -12.14 3.34
N LEU A 78 -4.15 -11.99 2.91
CA LEU A 78 -3.61 -10.71 2.41
C LEU A 78 -4.15 -10.34 1.04
N GLY A 79 -4.37 -11.32 0.15
CA GLY A 79 -4.77 -11.06 -1.24
C GLY A 79 -6.05 -10.23 -1.31
N ARG A 80 -7.15 -10.77 -0.79
CA ARG A 80 -8.45 -10.10 -0.76
C ARG A 80 -8.49 -8.86 0.14
N ASN A 81 -7.83 -8.89 1.30
CA ASN A 81 -8.03 -7.84 2.31
C ASN A 81 -7.06 -6.66 2.18
N VAL A 82 -5.86 -6.89 1.61
CA VAL A 82 -4.79 -5.88 1.51
C VAL A 82 -4.44 -5.62 0.06
N ILE A 83 -4.05 -6.65 -0.71
CA ILE A 83 -3.49 -6.46 -2.06
C ILE A 83 -4.53 -5.97 -3.07
N VAL A 84 -5.74 -6.55 -3.08
CA VAL A 84 -6.81 -6.14 -3.99
C VAL A 84 -7.21 -4.67 -3.75
N PRO A 85 -7.56 -4.22 -2.53
CA PRO A 85 -7.83 -2.81 -2.26
C PRO A 85 -6.62 -1.91 -2.55
N PHE A 86 -5.42 -2.41 -2.28
CA PHE A 86 -4.18 -1.71 -2.59
C PHE A 86 -3.99 -1.50 -4.09
N ARG A 87 -4.41 -2.38 -4.98
CA ARG A 87 -4.27 -2.13 -6.44
C ARG A 87 -5.47 -1.38 -7.02
N GLU A 88 -6.64 -1.53 -6.43
CA GLU A 88 -7.85 -0.83 -6.84
C GLU A 88 -7.66 0.69 -6.84
N HIS A 89 -6.86 1.24 -5.91
CA HIS A 89 -6.61 2.69 -5.87
C HIS A 89 -5.82 3.21 -7.08
N HIS A 90 -5.13 2.37 -7.86
CA HIS A 90 -4.54 2.81 -9.13
C HIS A 90 -5.60 3.01 -10.21
N ALA A 91 -6.68 2.24 -10.17
CA ALA A 91 -7.82 2.39 -11.08
C ALA A 91 -8.76 3.51 -10.64
N ASP A 92 -9.06 3.61 -9.33
CA ASP A 92 -9.79 4.73 -8.73
C ASP A 92 -9.00 5.34 -7.57
N PRO A 93 -8.15 6.36 -7.84
CA PRO A 93 -7.35 7.02 -6.82
C PRO A 93 -8.15 7.64 -5.67
N ARG A 94 -9.43 7.92 -5.88
CA ARG A 94 -10.30 8.48 -4.81
C ARG A 94 -11.02 7.39 -4.02
N ALA A 95 -10.86 6.11 -4.35
CA ALA A 95 -11.48 5.01 -3.59
C ALA A 95 -11.13 5.05 -2.11
N ILE A 96 -9.84 5.18 -1.80
CA ILE A 96 -9.33 5.29 -0.43
C ILE A 96 -9.97 6.45 0.36
N THR A 97 -10.42 7.53 -0.31
CA THR A 97 -11.04 8.67 0.37
C THR A 97 -12.45 8.38 0.90
N ARG A 98 -13.05 7.27 0.48
CA ARG A 98 -14.40 6.84 0.88
C ARG A 98 -14.38 5.77 1.98
N HIS A 99 -13.19 5.34 2.39
CA HIS A 99 -13.00 4.39 3.47
C HIS A 99 -13.13 5.08 4.83
N ASP A 100 -13.66 4.37 5.82
CA ASP A 100 -13.61 4.83 7.21
C ASP A 100 -12.21 4.64 7.83
N LEU A 101 -12.06 5.01 9.11
CA LEU A 101 -10.77 4.94 9.80
C LEU A 101 -10.21 3.52 9.90
N SER A 102 -11.09 2.52 10.07
CA SER A 102 -10.68 1.12 10.23
C SER A 102 -10.31 0.51 8.88
N GLU A 103 -11.12 0.77 7.85
CA GLU A 103 -10.78 0.36 6.47
C GLU A 103 -9.49 1.03 5.97
N THR A 104 -9.23 2.27 6.38
CA THR A 104 -8.01 2.99 5.97
C THR A 104 -6.79 2.52 6.74
N ASN A 105 -6.87 2.39 8.06
CA ASN A 105 -5.70 2.24 8.94
C ASN A 105 -5.58 0.89 9.63
N GLY A 106 -6.54 -0.03 9.45
CA GLY A 106 -6.57 -1.32 10.14
C GLY A 106 -5.34 -2.19 9.86
N ASP A 107 -4.94 -2.29 8.60
CA ASP A 107 -3.76 -3.05 8.18
C ASP A 107 -2.47 -2.44 8.75
N ASN A 108 -2.37 -1.11 8.70
CA ASN A 108 -1.27 -0.36 9.26
C ASN A 108 -1.20 -0.53 10.78
N ALA A 109 -2.34 -0.60 11.47
CA ALA A 109 -2.37 -0.86 12.90
C ALA A 109 -1.91 -2.27 13.25
N LEU A 110 -2.33 -3.28 12.48
CA LEU A 110 -1.80 -4.64 12.63
C LEU A 110 -0.27 -4.67 12.43
N GLY A 111 0.23 -4.00 11.39
CA GLY A 111 1.66 -3.86 11.14
C GLY A 111 2.40 -3.10 12.26
N ALA A 112 1.82 -2.02 12.78
CA ALA A 112 2.40 -1.24 13.88
C ALA A 112 2.50 -2.07 15.17
N LEU A 113 1.54 -2.95 15.46
CA LEU A 113 1.59 -3.85 16.63
C LEU A 113 2.77 -4.83 16.59
N LEU A 114 3.19 -5.26 15.40
CA LEU A 114 4.38 -6.12 15.26
C LEU A 114 5.67 -5.43 15.74
N VAL A 115 5.69 -4.09 15.75
CA VAL A 115 6.79 -3.29 16.26
C VAL A 115 6.55 -2.87 17.72
N LEU A 116 5.40 -2.23 17.98
CA LEU A 116 5.11 -1.58 19.26
C LEU A 116 4.87 -2.58 20.40
N GLY A 117 4.21 -3.71 20.12
CA GLY A 117 3.87 -4.72 21.11
C GLY A 117 5.11 -5.35 21.77
N PRO A 118 6.00 -5.99 20.98
CA PRO A 118 7.24 -6.57 21.50
C PRO A 118 8.13 -5.53 22.19
N LEU A 119 8.21 -4.31 21.65
CA LEU A 119 9.00 -3.24 22.23
C LEU A 119 8.50 -2.82 23.61
N LEU A 120 7.18 -2.67 23.79
CA LEU A 120 6.58 -2.35 25.09
C LEU A 120 6.81 -3.48 26.12
N ALA A 121 6.77 -4.74 25.67
CA ALA A 121 7.04 -5.90 26.54
C ALA A 121 8.51 -5.98 26.96
N TRP A 122 9.43 -5.60 26.07
CA TRP A 122 10.87 -5.68 26.31
C TRP A 122 11.42 -4.51 27.14
N VAL A 123 10.91 -3.30 26.97
CA VAL A 123 11.45 -2.12 27.67
C VAL A 123 11.12 -2.15 29.17
N PRO A 124 12.12 -2.11 30.07
CA PRO A 124 11.85 -2.13 31.51
C PRO A 124 11.25 -0.79 31.99
N ALA A 125 10.76 -0.76 33.23
CA ALA A 125 10.19 0.45 33.83
C ALA A 125 11.23 1.58 33.98
N ALA A 126 12.49 1.22 34.22
CA ALA A 126 13.63 2.14 34.27
C ALA A 126 14.61 1.81 33.12
N PRO A 127 14.39 2.34 31.92
CA PRO A 127 15.23 2.05 30.76
C PRO A 127 16.60 2.73 30.86
N THR A 128 17.64 2.06 30.37
CA THR A 128 18.93 2.70 30.09
C THR A 128 18.78 3.74 28.97
N PRO A 129 19.74 4.68 28.80
CA PRO A 129 19.70 5.65 27.71
C PRO A 129 19.59 5.01 26.31
N SER A 130 20.25 3.87 26.08
CA SER A 130 20.16 3.14 24.81
C SER A 130 18.79 2.48 24.61
N GLN A 131 18.21 1.89 25.67
CA GLN A 131 16.85 1.33 25.62
C GLN A 131 15.81 2.42 25.39
N LEU A 132 16.01 3.61 25.95
CA LEU A 132 15.16 4.76 25.72
C LEU A 132 15.23 5.26 24.28
N ALA A 133 16.45 5.38 23.73
CA ALA A 133 16.66 5.75 22.33
C ALA A 133 16.03 4.73 21.36
N LEU A 134 16.20 3.43 21.63
CA LEU A 134 15.57 2.38 20.83
C LEU A 134 14.04 2.40 20.95
N SER A 135 13.52 2.70 22.15
CA SER A 135 12.08 2.87 22.38
C SER A 135 11.53 4.05 21.57
N ALA A 136 12.26 5.16 21.52
CA ALA A 136 11.93 6.32 20.70
C ALA A 136 11.99 6.02 19.20
N LEU A 137 13.01 5.28 18.75
CA LEU A 137 13.10 4.81 17.36
C LEU A 137 11.89 3.96 16.99
N GLY A 138 11.57 2.96 17.81
CA GLY A 138 10.44 2.07 17.56
C GLY A 138 9.08 2.77 17.68
N LEU A 139 8.95 3.75 18.58
CA LEU A 139 7.75 4.59 18.66
C LEU A 139 7.61 5.44 17.38
N GLY A 140 8.67 6.09 16.92
CA GLY A 140 8.66 6.86 15.66
C GLY A 140 8.29 5.99 14.45
N LEU A 141 8.85 4.77 14.37
CA LEU A 141 8.51 3.78 13.36
C LEU A 141 7.04 3.37 13.44
N GLY A 142 6.57 2.94 14.62
CA GLY A 142 5.21 2.48 14.81
C GLY A 142 4.17 3.57 14.55
N LEU A 143 4.41 4.81 15.00
CA LEU A 143 3.54 5.95 14.69
C LEU A 143 3.51 6.27 13.20
N GLY A 144 4.68 6.26 12.54
CA GLY A 144 4.78 6.47 11.10
C GLY A 144 3.96 5.44 10.34
N VAL A 145 4.18 4.14 10.60
CA VAL A 145 3.43 3.04 9.98
C VAL A 145 1.93 3.20 10.23
N LEU A 146 1.52 3.46 11.48
CA LEU A 146 0.11 3.59 11.87
C LEU A 146 -0.64 4.64 11.05
N VAL A 147 0.00 5.77 10.72
CA VAL A 147 -0.64 6.89 10.01
C VAL A 147 -0.39 6.89 8.51
N THR A 148 0.47 6.02 7.96
CA THR A 148 0.85 6.02 6.54
C THR A 148 -0.37 6.00 5.62
N ASN A 149 -1.36 5.14 5.85
CA ASN A 149 -2.56 5.10 4.99
C ASN A 149 -3.48 6.30 5.21
N GLN A 150 -3.55 6.86 6.42
CA GLN A 150 -4.28 8.10 6.64
C GLN A 150 -3.66 9.26 5.84
N VAL A 151 -2.33 9.31 5.79
CA VAL A 151 -1.56 10.28 4.99
C VAL A 151 -1.81 10.06 3.50
N HIS A 152 -1.83 8.81 3.04
CA HIS A 152 -2.18 8.43 1.67
C HIS A 152 -3.57 8.92 1.29
N GLN A 153 -4.57 8.65 2.15
CA GLN A 153 -5.94 9.11 1.96
C GLN A 153 -6.00 10.63 1.79
N TRP A 154 -5.27 11.38 2.62
CA TRP A 154 -5.20 12.84 2.52
C TRP A 154 -4.43 13.34 1.28
N ALA A 155 -3.53 12.54 0.71
CA ALA A 155 -2.86 12.87 -0.55
C ALA A 155 -3.82 12.77 -1.76
N HIS A 156 -4.89 11.98 -1.65
CA HIS A 156 -5.95 11.86 -2.67
C HIS A 156 -7.19 12.72 -2.41
N ALA A 157 -7.39 13.13 -1.15
CA ALA A 157 -8.55 13.92 -0.76
C ALA A 157 -8.59 15.29 -1.46
N ARG A 158 -9.79 15.72 -1.88
CA ARG A 158 -10.00 17.09 -2.38
C ARG A 158 -9.66 18.14 -1.32
N HIS A 159 -9.94 17.83 -0.05
CA HIS A 159 -9.65 18.68 1.09
C HIS A 159 -9.11 17.84 2.26
N ALA A 160 -7.87 18.09 2.68
CA ALA A 160 -7.30 17.56 3.91
C ALA A 160 -7.38 18.61 5.04
N PRO A 161 -7.31 18.24 6.33
CA PRO A 161 -7.28 19.20 7.45
C PRO A 161 -6.18 20.27 7.31
N ARG A 162 -6.40 21.47 7.87
CA ARG A 162 -5.46 22.61 7.74
C ARG A 162 -4.04 22.25 8.20
N ALA A 163 -3.92 21.56 9.32
CA ALA A 163 -2.64 21.10 9.88
C ALA A 163 -1.95 20.10 8.93
N VAL A 164 -2.69 19.14 8.37
CA VAL A 164 -2.16 18.18 7.40
C VAL A 164 -1.63 18.89 6.16
N ARG A 165 -2.40 19.82 5.58
CA ARG A 165 -1.93 20.59 4.41
C ARG A 165 -0.68 21.41 4.73
N TRP A 166 -0.56 21.93 5.94
CA TRP A 166 0.65 22.63 6.39
C TRP A 166 1.85 21.69 6.42
N LEU A 167 1.70 20.49 7.00
CA LEU A 167 2.75 19.46 7.03
C LEU A 167 3.14 18.99 5.62
N GLN A 168 2.16 18.77 4.74
CA GLN A 168 2.40 18.41 3.33
C GLN A 168 3.20 19.49 2.58
N ARG A 169 2.89 20.78 2.81
CA ARG A 169 3.66 21.89 2.20
C ARG A 169 5.09 21.98 2.73
N ARG A 170 5.35 21.50 3.95
CA ARG A 170 6.69 21.42 4.55
C ARG A 170 7.42 20.12 4.20
N GLY A 171 6.79 19.23 3.42
CA GLY A 171 7.35 17.94 3.06
C GLY A 171 7.47 16.97 4.25
N LEU A 172 6.77 17.22 5.37
CA LEU A 172 6.79 16.35 6.54
C LEU A 172 5.83 15.16 6.40
N LEU A 173 4.78 15.34 5.60
CA LEU A 173 3.84 14.30 5.17
C LEU A 173 3.79 14.27 3.64
N LEU A 174 3.45 13.11 3.06
CA LEU A 174 3.31 12.97 1.62
C LEU A 174 2.27 13.96 1.08
N SER A 175 2.69 14.77 0.10
CA SER A 175 1.82 15.71 -0.57
C SER A 175 1.11 15.09 -1.78
N PRO A 176 -0.05 15.62 -2.20
CA PRO A 176 -0.72 15.19 -3.44
C PRO A 176 0.19 15.27 -4.67
N ALA A 177 0.99 16.33 -4.77
CA ALA A 177 1.91 16.54 -5.89
C ALA A 177 3.03 15.49 -5.93
N HIS A 178 3.55 15.11 -4.76
CA HIS A 178 4.56 14.06 -4.65
C HIS A 178 3.95 12.71 -5.05
N HIS A 179 2.82 12.34 -4.47
CA HIS A 179 2.19 11.05 -4.74
C HIS A 179 1.73 10.92 -6.20
N ALA A 180 1.32 12.02 -6.84
CA ALA A 180 0.97 12.03 -8.26
C ALA A 180 2.15 11.63 -9.17
N ARG A 181 3.41 11.68 -8.71
CA ARG A 181 4.56 11.15 -9.47
C ARG A 181 4.46 9.64 -9.63
N HIS A 182 4.02 8.95 -8.58
CA HIS A 182 3.78 7.51 -8.62
C HIS A 182 2.62 7.21 -9.57
N HIS A 183 1.45 7.82 -9.40
CA HIS A 183 0.28 7.61 -10.28
C HIS A 183 0.50 7.94 -11.77
N ARG A 184 1.53 8.72 -12.11
CA ARG A 184 1.88 8.99 -13.52
C ARG A 184 2.73 7.89 -14.16
N ALA A 185 3.50 7.15 -13.38
CA ALA A 185 4.52 6.25 -13.90
C ALA A 185 4.37 4.81 -13.39
N HIS A 186 3.73 4.61 -12.23
CA HIS A 186 3.58 3.38 -11.45
C HIS A 186 4.88 2.61 -11.13
N ASP A 187 6.03 3.10 -11.60
CA ASP A 187 7.36 2.47 -11.52
C ASP A 187 8.33 3.16 -10.54
N ARG A 188 7.84 4.14 -9.75
CA ARG A 188 8.66 5.00 -8.88
C ARG A 188 7.85 5.70 -7.80
N ALA A 189 8.55 6.42 -6.92
CA ALA A 189 7.97 7.28 -5.89
C ALA A 189 7.02 6.55 -4.93
N TYR A 190 7.38 5.32 -4.56
CA TYR A 190 6.59 4.39 -3.77
C TYR A 190 6.40 4.80 -2.29
N CYS A 191 7.30 5.57 -1.68
CA CYS A 191 7.16 5.95 -0.26
C CYS A 191 5.91 6.81 -0.01
N ILE A 192 5.14 6.45 1.02
CA ILE A 192 3.82 7.03 1.30
C ILE A 192 3.78 7.89 2.57
N THR A 193 4.65 7.67 3.55
CA THR A 193 4.59 8.40 4.83
C THR A 193 4.95 9.88 4.67
N ALA A 194 6.10 10.15 4.05
CA ALA A 194 6.64 11.48 3.78
C ALA A 194 7.22 11.61 2.36
N GLY A 195 7.67 10.50 1.77
CA GLY A 195 8.27 10.46 0.45
C GLY A 195 9.78 10.74 0.42
N TRP A 196 10.43 10.83 1.59
CA TRP A 196 11.86 11.15 1.76
C TRP A 196 12.77 10.09 1.17
N CYS A 197 12.43 8.82 1.35
CA CYS A 197 13.27 7.69 0.94
C CYS A 197 13.16 7.36 -0.55
N ASN A 198 12.32 8.07 -1.31
CA ASN A 198 12.12 7.81 -2.74
C ASN A 198 13.39 8.01 -3.58
N VAL A 199 14.25 8.99 -3.25
CA VAL A 199 15.51 9.18 -4.01
C VAL A 199 16.39 7.94 -3.93
N LEU A 200 16.42 7.28 -2.77
CA LEU A 200 17.14 6.03 -2.59
C LEU A 200 16.42 4.88 -3.30
N LEU A 201 15.13 4.69 -3.03
CA LEU A 201 14.36 3.57 -3.59
C LEU A 201 14.27 3.60 -5.12
N ASP A 202 14.06 4.76 -5.73
CA ASP A 202 13.98 4.93 -7.19
C ASP A 202 15.30 4.57 -7.92
N ARG A 203 16.42 4.47 -7.19
CA ARG A 203 17.74 4.06 -7.70
C ARG A 203 18.02 2.58 -7.52
N VAL A 204 17.54 1.97 -6.44
CA VAL A 204 17.89 0.59 -6.07
C VAL A 204 16.82 -0.42 -6.46
N LEU A 205 15.55 0.00 -6.58
CA LEU A 205 14.47 -0.88 -6.98
C LEU A 205 14.44 -1.04 -8.51
N PRO A 206 14.33 -2.27 -9.02
CA PRO A 206 14.13 -2.53 -10.44
C PRO A 206 12.82 -1.89 -10.90
N ARG A 207 12.83 -1.25 -12.07
CA ARG A 207 11.61 -0.78 -12.73
C ARG A 207 11.00 -1.91 -13.55
N ALA A 208 9.68 -2.07 -13.49
CA ALA A 208 8.99 -2.93 -14.43
C ALA A 208 9.24 -2.44 -15.87
N PRO A 209 9.50 -3.32 -16.83
CA PRO A 209 9.51 -2.96 -18.24
C PRO A 209 8.15 -2.41 -18.63
N ARG A 210 8.08 -1.28 -19.32
CA ARG A 210 6.79 -0.77 -19.81
C ARG A 210 6.34 -1.67 -20.96
N ALA A 211 5.02 -1.80 -21.15
CA ALA A 211 4.47 -2.51 -22.31
C ALA A 211 4.98 -1.96 -23.67
N THR A 212 5.48 -0.72 -23.69
CA THR A 212 6.11 -0.07 -24.86
C THR A 212 7.57 -0.47 -25.08
N ASP A 213 8.22 -1.11 -24.10
CA ASP A 213 9.64 -1.47 -24.13
C ASP A 213 9.85 -2.90 -24.65
N THR A 214 8.76 -3.65 -24.88
CA THR A 214 8.80 -4.89 -25.66
C THR A 214 8.89 -4.50 -27.14
N PRO A 215 9.97 -4.84 -27.86
CA PRO A 215 9.98 -4.69 -29.30
C PRO A 215 8.74 -5.43 -29.83
N GLN A 216 7.86 -4.72 -30.55
CA GLN A 216 6.83 -5.40 -31.33
C GLN A 216 7.58 -6.39 -32.21
N ALA A 217 7.47 -7.69 -31.89
CA ALA A 217 7.91 -8.72 -32.80
C ALA A 217 7.17 -8.46 -34.10
N HIS A 218 7.89 -7.98 -35.12
CA HIS A 218 7.35 -7.84 -36.45
C HIS A 218 6.80 -9.20 -36.85
N ASP A 219 5.47 -9.28 -36.88
CA ASP A 219 4.74 -10.44 -37.34
C ASP A 219 5.00 -10.62 -38.84
N THR A 220 6.03 -11.38 -39.18
CA THR A 220 6.23 -11.94 -40.51
C THR A 220 5.76 -13.39 -40.53
N ALA A 221 4.50 -13.65 -40.17
CA ALA A 221 3.83 -14.90 -40.50
C ALA A 221 2.82 -14.67 -41.64
N ARG A 222 3.32 -14.85 -42.86
CA ARG A 222 2.56 -14.90 -44.11
C ARG A 222 1.47 -15.99 -44.02
N ALA A 223 0.21 -15.58 -43.99
CA ALA A 223 -0.93 -16.49 -44.13
C ALA A 223 -0.95 -17.14 -45.53
N PRO A 224 -1.14 -18.47 -45.66
CA PRO A 224 -1.47 -19.08 -46.94
C PRO A 224 -2.97 -19.02 -47.20
N ASN A 225 -3.35 -18.36 -48.29
CA ASN A 225 -4.66 -18.45 -48.94
C ASN A 225 -4.94 -19.89 -49.37
N HIS A 226 -6.06 -20.48 -48.93
CA HIS A 226 -6.62 -21.66 -49.58
C HIS A 226 -8.11 -21.46 -49.90
N HIS A 227 -8.36 -20.98 -51.11
CA HIS A 227 -9.58 -21.26 -51.86
C HIS A 227 -9.21 -22.05 -53.12
N ALA A 228 -9.61 -23.32 -53.18
CA ALA A 228 -10.09 -24.03 -54.38
C ALA A 228 -10.03 -25.55 -54.17
N HIS A 229 -11.18 -26.22 -54.03
CA HIS A 229 -11.69 -27.11 -55.09
C HIS A 229 -13.00 -27.80 -54.66
N ARG A 230 -14.07 -27.51 -55.43
CA ARG A 230 -15.24 -28.37 -55.56
C ARG A 230 -14.87 -29.64 -56.34
N ARG A 231 -15.38 -30.81 -55.93
CA ARG A 231 -16.06 -31.80 -56.80
C ARG A 231 -16.89 -32.75 -55.95
N ALA A 232 -18.08 -33.06 -56.47
CA ALA A 232 -19.18 -33.77 -55.84
C ALA A 232 -19.11 -35.29 -56.09
N ILE A 233 -19.64 -36.10 -55.16
CA ILE A 233 -20.15 -37.45 -55.41
C ILE A 233 -21.45 -37.62 -54.58
N THR A 234 -22.43 -38.26 -55.22
CA THR A 234 -23.87 -38.35 -54.95
C THR A 234 -24.31 -39.38 -53.89
N THR A 235 -25.54 -39.16 -53.38
CA THR A 235 -26.34 -39.85 -52.33
C THR A 235 -26.86 -41.27 -52.70
N PRO A 236 -27.45 -42.08 -51.79
CA PRO A 236 -28.92 -41.99 -51.52
C PRO A 236 -29.38 -42.36 -50.08
N HIS A 237 -30.68 -42.14 -49.82
CA HIS A 237 -31.49 -42.35 -48.59
C HIS A 237 -31.38 -41.24 -47.52
N GLY A 238 -32.46 -40.58 -47.06
CA GLY A 238 -33.89 -40.66 -47.36
C GLY A 238 -34.67 -39.80 -46.36
N ALA A 239 -35.57 -38.97 -46.89
CA ALA A 239 -36.72 -38.27 -46.29
C ALA A 239 -36.52 -37.10 -45.29
N PRO A 240 -37.43 -36.08 -45.33
CA PRO A 240 -37.23 -34.75 -44.76
C PRO A 240 -38.15 -34.44 -43.56
N LEU A 241 -37.81 -33.41 -42.77
CA LEU A 241 -38.81 -32.73 -41.93
C LEU A 241 -38.75 -31.21 -42.11
N GLU A 242 -39.95 -30.67 -42.32
CA GLU A 242 -40.35 -29.34 -42.75
C GLU A 242 -40.04 -28.23 -41.74
N GLN A 243 -39.60 -27.08 -42.26
CA GLN A 243 -39.68 -25.79 -41.59
C GLN A 243 -41.07 -25.18 -41.86
N THR A 244 -41.86 -24.99 -40.81
CA THR A 244 -43.03 -24.10 -40.88
C THR A 244 -42.58 -22.65 -40.68
N ARG A 245 -42.97 -21.82 -41.64
CA ARG A 245 -42.73 -20.37 -41.70
C ARG A 245 -44.11 -19.72 -41.85
N ARG A 246 -44.39 -18.70 -41.02
CA ARG A 246 -44.96 -17.37 -41.36
C ARG A 246 -46.00 -16.86 -40.35
N ALA A 247 -45.75 -15.61 -39.98
CA ALA A 247 -46.65 -14.64 -39.36
C ALA A 247 -47.78 -14.23 -40.32
N PRO A 248 -48.74 -13.46 -39.82
CA PRO A 248 -48.81 -12.04 -40.19
C PRO A 248 -48.44 -11.09 -39.05
#